data_AF-A0A7X7FNS2-F1
#
_entry.id   AF-A0A7X7FNS2-F1
#
_cell.length_a   1.000
_cell.length_b   1.000
_cell.length_c   1.000
_cell.angle_alpha   90.00
_cell.angle_beta   90.00
_cell.angle_gamma   90.00
#
_symmetry.space_group_name_H-M   'P 1'
#
loop_
_entity.id
_entity.type
_entity.pdbx_description
1 polymer ?
#
loop_
_entity_poly.entity_id
_entity_poly.type
_entity_poly.pdbx_seq_one_letter_code
_entity_poly.pdbx_strand_id
1 'polypeptide(L)'
;MTNTWPAVGRFENSDISALAVLDGRLYAGGRLRLQTDGGEVTTAVAYWDPGTSAWSAVNAQADGDVLALIALNGKLYAGGGFTSIGGADANLAACWDPATQTWLALGSGMEGEGYGTEYYPRVSAFAVLNGKLYAGGRFTTAGEAEADSIACWDPVTSTWSTLGSGPGGDEQSVFALAAMDGKLYVGGYFAADWSAEYIRCWDPAASTWSALGVGTYGTVFALASENGKLYAGGSFASAGGSSANRIACWDPLTSSWSALGVGIGYHSVCGLAFLDGTLHATGSFTTAGGHVSAYWARWGTTSVEAFAINNGDATTVSRIVSLNHTCWDNPVACMASEDPSFSGALWRPYSSSPSFTLSPGNGQKTVYLKVWDSEEESAVVSDSITLSDSCPTWYRDADADGYGNPKDSIQDCGQPAGYVTDGSDCDDTDETTHPGAQDVANDGIDQDCSGSEPNGQGRPFPLGLCGAGAAECTLVAMVGLSLLQIHRRRR
;
A
#
# COMPACT_ATOMS: atom_id res chain seq x y z
N MET A 1 -13.37 11.71 0.45
CA MET A 1 -12.28 10.93 -0.17
C MET A 1 -12.68 9.47 -0.08
N THR A 2 -13.02 8.86 -1.20
CA THR A 2 -13.35 7.44 -1.25
C THR A 2 -12.05 6.65 -1.09
N ASN A 3 -11.89 5.96 0.04
CA ASN A 3 -10.80 5.01 0.26
C ASN A 3 -11.01 3.78 -0.62
N THR A 4 -10.78 3.92 -1.92
CA THR A 4 -10.69 2.77 -2.83
C THR A 4 -9.24 2.28 -2.82
N TRP A 5 -9.05 0.97 -2.77
CA TRP A 5 -7.75 0.36 -3.06
C TRP A 5 -7.62 0.30 -4.58
N PRO A 6 -6.86 1.19 -5.24
CA PRO A 6 -6.61 1.04 -6.66
C PRO A 6 -5.84 -0.25 -6.88
N ALA A 7 -6.23 -1.02 -7.90
CA ALA A 7 -5.47 -2.20 -8.29
C ALA A 7 -4.06 -1.77 -8.73
N VAL A 8 -3.03 -2.27 -8.04
CA VAL A 8 -1.62 -2.00 -8.37
C VAL A 8 -1.17 -2.99 -9.45
N GLY A 9 -1.74 -2.87 -10.65
CA GLY A 9 -1.48 -3.75 -11.79
C GLY A 9 -1.97 -5.20 -11.60
N ARG A 10 -1.78 -6.03 -12.63
CA ARG A 10 -2.17 -7.45 -12.63
C ARG A 10 -0.96 -8.33 -12.94
N PHE A 11 -0.64 -9.24 -12.03
CA PHE A 11 0.16 -10.42 -12.35
C PHE A 11 -0.80 -11.54 -12.76
N GLU A 12 -0.57 -12.18 -13.91
CA GLU A 12 -1.40 -13.30 -14.35
C GLU A 12 -0.77 -14.62 -13.90
N ASN A 13 -1.54 -15.50 -13.25
CA ASN A 13 -1.09 -16.86 -12.88
C ASN A 13 0.31 -16.90 -12.23
N SER A 14 0.58 -15.90 -11.37
CA SER A 14 1.87 -15.69 -10.74
C SER A 14 1.81 -16.00 -9.25
N ASP A 15 2.88 -16.57 -8.73
CA ASP A 15 3.03 -16.85 -7.31
C ASP A 15 3.98 -15.80 -6.72
N ILE A 16 3.41 -14.73 -6.13
CA ILE A 16 4.19 -13.73 -5.40
C ILE A 16 4.48 -14.30 -4.02
N SER A 17 5.77 -14.48 -3.73
CA SER A 17 6.25 -15.07 -2.47
C SER A 17 6.89 -14.04 -1.55
N ALA A 18 7.41 -12.93 -2.10
CA ALA A 18 8.10 -11.90 -1.32
C ALA A 18 7.82 -10.49 -1.85
N LEU A 19 7.86 -9.51 -0.96
CA LEU A 19 7.80 -8.08 -1.27
C LEU A 19 8.92 -7.34 -0.54
N ALA A 20 9.44 -6.28 -1.15
CA ALA A 20 10.39 -5.37 -0.50
C ALA A 20 10.24 -3.95 -1.05
N VAL A 21 10.63 -2.94 -0.29
CA VAL A 21 10.68 -1.54 -0.76
C VAL A 21 12.13 -1.09 -0.85
N LEU A 22 12.51 -0.54 -1.99
CA LEU A 22 13.83 0.06 -2.24
C LEU A 22 13.63 1.37 -2.99
N ASP A 23 14.20 2.45 -2.46
CA ASP A 23 14.16 3.79 -3.06
C ASP A 23 12.77 4.27 -3.49
N GLY A 24 11.75 3.99 -2.65
CA GLY A 24 10.36 4.38 -2.89
C GLY A 24 9.60 3.53 -3.91
N ARG A 25 10.22 2.46 -4.42
CA ARG A 25 9.60 1.48 -5.32
C ARG A 25 9.28 0.18 -4.59
N LEU A 26 8.12 -0.39 -4.88
CA LEU A 26 7.73 -1.72 -4.39
C LEU A 26 8.28 -2.79 -5.34
N TYR A 27 8.97 -3.78 -4.80
CA TYR A 27 9.48 -4.95 -5.50
C TYR A 27 8.67 -6.17 -5.09
N ALA A 28 8.39 -7.03 -6.07
CA ALA A 28 7.78 -8.33 -5.88
C ALA A 28 8.73 -9.43 -6.36
N GLY A 29 8.79 -10.52 -5.62
CA GLY A 29 9.60 -11.71 -5.89
C GLY A 29 8.77 -12.97 -5.88
N GLY A 30 9.09 -13.92 -6.75
CA GLY A 30 8.39 -15.20 -6.85
C GLY A 30 8.51 -15.82 -8.23
N ARG A 31 7.46 -16.52 -8.67
CA ARG A 31 7.28 -16.92 -10.08
C ARG A 31 6.33 -15.95 -10.75
N LEU A 32 6.87 -14.89 -11.35
CA LEU A 32 6.07 -13.80 -11.89
C LEU A 32 5.92 -13.93 -13.41
N ARG A 33 4.73 -13.60 -13.88
CA ARG A 33 4.38 -13.47 -15.30
C ARG A 33 3.78 -12.08 -15.50
N LEU A 34 4.53 -11.25 -16.21
CA LEU A 34 4.20 -9.86 -16.49
C LEU A 34 3.65 -9.76 -17.90
N GLN A 35 2.50 -9.14 -18.07
CA GLN A 35 2.03 -8.74 -19.38
C GLN A 35 2.72 -7.44 -19.80
N THR A 36 3.40 -7.45 -20.94
CA THR A 36 4.01 -6.25 -21.56
C THR A 36 3.44 -6.02 -22.95
N ASP A 37 3.69 -4.86 -23.55
CA ASP A 37 3.31 -4.55 -24.94
C ASP A 37 3.94 -5.54 -25.95
N GLY A 38 5.04 -6.19 -25.58
CA GLY A 38 5.73 -7.23 -26.35
C GLY A 38 5.27 -8.66 -26.07
N GLY A 39 4.29 -8.86 -25.19
CA GLY A 39 3.81 -10.19 -24.75
C GLY A 39 4.10 -10.49 -23.27
N GLU A 40 3.79 -11.72 -22.86
CA GLU A 40 4.04 -12.22 -21.50
C GLU A 40 5.54 -12.45 -21.27
N VAL A 41 6.08 -11.88 -20.21
CA VAL A 41 7.46 -12.05 -19.77
C VAL A 41 7.47 -12.72 -18.41
N THR A 42 8.13 -13.87 -18.29
CA THR A 42 8.41 -14.50 -16.99
C THR A 42 9.57 -13.78 -16.32
N THR A 43 9.50 -13.51 -15.03
CA THR A 43 10.62 -12.96 -14.24
C THR A 43 10.52 -13.42 -12.79
N ALA A 44 11.65 -13.54 -12.10
CA ALA A 44 11.66 -13.88 -10.69
C ALA A 44 11.47 -12.66 -9.79
N VAL A 45 11.80 -11.47 -10.29
CA VAL A 45 11.64 -10.19 -9.58
C VAL A 45 11.15 -9.10 -10.53
N ALA A 46 10.20 -8.30 -10.04
CA ALA A 46 9.64 -7.14 -10.73
C ALA A 46 9.50 -5.97 -9.74
N TYR A 47 9.42 -4.74 -10.23
CA TYR A 47 9.11 -3.56 -9.42
C TYR A 47 7.96 -2.76 -9.99
N TRP A 48 7.20 -2.13 -9.12
CA TRP A 48 6.16 -1.16 -9.45
C TRP A 48 6.77 0.24 -9.51
N ASP A 49 6.57 0.91 -10.63
CA ASP A 49 6.89 2.33 -10.77
C ASP A 49 5.62 3.16 -10.55
N PRO A 50 5.51 3.92 -9.45
CA PRO A 50 4.34 4.75 -9.20
C PRO A 50 4.19 5.89 -10.23
N GLY A 51 5.27 6.32 -10.88
CA GLY A 51 5.23 7.37 -11.90
C GLY A 51 4.58 6.93 -13.21
N THR A 52 4.71 5.65 -13.58
CA THR A 52 4.10 5.09 -14.79
C THR A 52 2.91 4.18 -14.51
N SER A 53 2.62 3.90 -13.24
CA SER A 53 1.60 2.95 -12.80
C SER A 53 1.72 1.60 -13.50
N ALA A 54 2.95 1.09 -13.62
CA ALA A 54 3.25 -0.15 -14.30
C ALA A 54 4.32 -0.98 -13.57
N TRP A 55 4.23 -2.30 -13.74
CA TRP A 55 5.27 -3.24 -13.31
C TRP A 55 6.36 -3.39 -14.37
N SER A 56 7.61 -3.48 -13.94
CA SER A 56 8.78 -3.69 -14.80
C SER A 56 9.69 -4.78 -14.23
N ALA A 57 10.25 -5.63 -15.09
CA ALA A 57 11.19 -6.68 -14.69
C ALA A 57 12.59 -6.10 -14.39
N VAL A 58 13.33 -6.70 -13.44
CA VAL A 58 14.71 -6.32 -13.10
C VAL A 58 15.74 -7.36 -13.55
N ASN A 59 15.71 -7.69 -14.83
CA ASN A 59 16.59 -8.70 -15.46
C ASN A 59 16.79 -9.95 -14.58
N ALA A 60 15.70 -10.45 -13.99
CA ALA A 60 15.73 -11.46 -12.95
C ALA A 60 15.23 -12.80 -13.48
N GLN A 61 15.76 -13.26 -14.62
CA GLN A 61 15.51 -14.64 -15.05
C GLN A 61 16.21 -15.58 -14.07
N ALA A 62 15.43 -16.36 -13.32
CA ALA A 62 15.95 -17.36 -12.40
C ALA A 62 15.48 -18.76 -12.80
N ASP A 63 16.25 -19.77 -12.44
CA ASP A 63 15.92 -21.19 -12.64
C ASP A 63 15.04 -21.78 -11.52
N GLY A 64 14.70 -20.97 -10.51
CA GLY A 64 13.86 -21.34 -9.38
C GLY A 64 13.17 -20.13 -8.75
N ASP A 65 12.60 -20.32 -7.57
CA ASP A 65 11.67 -19.36 -6.96
C ASP A 65 12.42 -18.38 -6.07
N VAL A 66 12.07 -17.08 -6.17
CA VAL A 66 12.49 -16.08 -5.17
C VAL A 66 11.46 -16.09 -4.04
N LEU A 67 11.87 -16.55 -2.87
CA LEU A 67 11.01 -16.73 -1.69
C LEU A 67 11.20 -15.63 -0.67
N ALA A 68 12.33 -14.91 -0.72
CA ALA A 68 12.65 -13.81 0.19
C ALA A 68 13.22 -12.63 -0.60
N LEU A 69 12.78 -11.42 -0.25
CA LEU A 69 13.31 -10.16 -0.75
C LEU A 69 13.51 -9.20 0.43
N ILE A 70 14.64 -8.47 0.44
CA ILE A 70 14.87 -7.40 1.41
C ILE A 70 15.80 -6.34 0.85
N ALA A 71 15.62 -5.08 1.25
CA ALA A 71 16.53 -3.99 0.90
C ALA A 71 17.56 -3.75 2.02
N LEU A 72 18.82 -3.52 1.64
CA LEU A 72 19.89 -3.15 2.56
C LEU A 72 20.91 -2.28 1.80
N ASN A 73 21.27 -1.13 2.39
CA ASN A 73 22.31 -0.23 1.86
C ASN A 73 22.13 0.15 0.37
N GLY A 74 20.89 0.43 -0.05
CA GLY A 74 20.58 0.82 -1.44
C GLY A 74 20.59 -0.33 -2.45
N LYS A 75 20.68 -1.58 -1.98
CA LYS A 75 20.63 -2.78 -2.82
C LYS A 75 19.46 -3.68 -2.42
N LEU A 76 19.00 -4.50 -3.36
CA LEU A 76 17.97 -5.49 -3.12
C LEU A 76 18.60 -6.88 -3.04
N TYR A 77 18.28 -7.64 -2.00
CA TYR A 77 18.76 -8.99 -1.79
C TYR A 77 17.62 -9.96 -2.07
N ALA A 78 17.91 -10.99 -2.86
CA ALA A 78 16.97 -12.06 -3.21
C ALA A 78 17.47 -13.39 -2.68
N GLY A 79 16.55 -14.15 -2.10
CA GLY A 79 16.79 -15.45 -1.50
C GLY A 79 15.71 -16.40 -1.96
N GLY A 80 16.06 -17.66 -2.19
CA GLY A 80 15.08 -18.59 -2.72
C GLY A 80 15.63 -19.96 -3.02
N GLY A 81 14.91 -20.66 -3.90
CA GLY A 81 15.21 -21.99 -4.40
C GLY A 81 15.84 -21.99 -5.78
N PHE A 82 16.72 -21.03 -6.07
CA PHE A 82 17.35 -20.86 -7.38
C PHE A 82 18.87 -21.08 -7.31
N THR A 83 19.46 -21.60 -8.36
CA THR A 83 20.93 -21.70 -8.52
C THR A 83 21.49 -20.54 -9.34
N SER A 84 20.70 -19.96 -10.23
CA SER A 84 21.09 -18.82 -11.05
C SER A 84 20.01 -17.74 -11.09
N ILE A 85 20.42 -16.47 -11.17
CA ILE A 85 19.51 -15.33 -11.38
C ILE A 85 20.18 -14.23 -12.20
N GLY A 86 19.51 -13.78 -13.26
CA GLY A 86 20.01 -12.69 -14.11
C GLY A 86 21.38 -12.97 -14.75
N GLY A 87 21.72 -14.26 -14.95
CA GLY A 87 23.00 -14.73 -15.47
C GLY A 87 24.11 -14.88 -14.43
N ALA A 88 23.84 -14.65 -13.14
CA ALA A 88 24.78 -14.91 -12.05
C ALA A 88 24.54 -16.29 -11.42
N ASP A 89 25.62 -17.06 -11.22
CA ASP A 89 25.62 -18.31 -10.45
C ASP A 89 25.62 -17.97 -8.95
N ALA A 90 24.43 -17.90 -8.35
CA ALA A 90 24.22 -17.26 -7.05
C ALA A 90 24.01 -18.23 -5.89
N ASN A 91 23.58 -19.46 -6.17
CA ASN A 91 23.33 -20.51 -5.16
C ASN A 91 22.48 -20.01 -3.98
N LEU A 92 21.18 -19.90 -4.20
CA LEU A 92 20.11 -19.56 -3.24
C LEU A 92 20.08 -18.11 -2.75
N ALA A 93 21.12 -17.31 -2.95
CA ALA A 93 21.14 -15.91 -2.51
C ALA A 93 21.92 -14.97 -3.46
N ALA A 94 21.28 -13.88 -3.87
CA ALA A 94 21.85 -12.88 -4.77
C ALA A 94 21.56 -11.45 -4.33
N CYS A 95 22.31 -10.50 -4.86
CA CYS A 95 22.14 -9.07 -4.66
C CYS A 95 21.97 -8.36 -6.01
N TRP A 96 20.88 -7.64 -6.17
CA TRP A 96 20.67 -6.70 -7.26
C TRP A 96 21.28 -5.35 -6.90
N ASP A 97 22.15 -4.85 -7.77
CA ASP A 97 22.72 -3.51 -7.69
C ASP A 97 22.02 -2.58 -8.71
N PRO A 98 21.20 -1.62 -8.25
CA PRO A 98 20.52 -0.68 -9.16
C PRO A 98 21.47 0.20 -9.97
N ALA A 99 22.70 0.45 -9.48
CA ALA A 99 23.66 1.32 -10.16
C ALA A 99 24.28 0.65 -11.38
N THR A 100 24.50 -0.67 -11.32
CA THR A 100 25.05 -1.45 -12.44
C THR A 100 23.99 -2.22 -13.21
N GLN A 101 22.77 -2.32 -12.67
CA GLN A 101 21.66 -3.11 -13.21
C GLN A 101 22.04 -4.60 -13.39
N THR A 102 22.75 -5.16 -12.42
CA THR A 102 23.20 -6.55 -12.45
C THR A 102 22.92 -7.27 -11.14
N TRP A 103 22.66 -8.56 -11.24
CA TRP A 103 22.65 -9.49 -10.12
C TRP A 103 24.08 -9.96 -9.82
N LEU A 104 24.41 -10.04 -8.53
CA LEU A 104 25.69 -10.51 -8.01
C LEU A 104 25.46 -11.64 -7.02
N ALA A 105 26.27 -12.69 -7.09
CA ALA A 105 26.28 -13.76 -6.09
C ALA A 105 26.77 -13.25 -4.73
N LEU A 106 26.24 -13.83 -3.64
CA LEU A 106 26.73 -13.55 -2.29
C LEU A 106 27.80 -14.57 -1.89
N GLY A 107 29.05 -14.31 -2.29
CA GLY A 107 30.14 -15.28 -2.13
C GLY A 107 29.89 -16.52 -3.00
N SER A 108 30.11 -17.71 -2.46
CA SER A 108 29.71 -18.98 -3.10
C SER A 108 28.22 -19.34 -2.89
N GLY A 109 27.46 -18.50 -2.18
CA GLY A 109 26.06 -18.74 -1.84
C GLY A 109 25.86 -19.76 -0.73
N MET A 110 24.84 -20.60 -0.83
CA MET A 110 24.47 -21.60 0.17
C MET A 110 24.28 -22.97 -0.45
N GLU A 111 24.60 -24.00 0.34
CA GLU A 111 24.50 -25.41 -0.07
C GLU A 111 23.73 -26.22 0.98
N GLY A 112 23.14 -27.33 0.54
CA GLY A 112 22.48 -28.30 1.41
C GLY A 112 22.10 -29.56 0.65
N GLU A 113 21.64 -30.56 1.38
CA GLU A 113 21.21 -31.83 0.80
C GLU A 113 19.80 -31.75 0.19
N GLY A 114 19.43 -32.77 -0.59
CA GLY A 114 18.04 -32.97 -1.04
C GLY A 114 17.67 -32.29 -2.37
N TYR A 115 18.63 -31.85 -3.18
CA TYR A 115 18.36 -31.37 -4.54
C TYR A 115 17.50 -32.38 -5.34
N GLY A 116 16.42 -31.88 -5.95
CA GLY A 116 15.48 -32.71 -6.72
C GLY A 116 14.42 -33.46 -5.89
N THR A 117 14.33 -33.19 -4.58
CA THR A 117 13.27 -33.72 -3.69
C THR A 117 12.40 -32.57 -3.16
N GLU A 118 11.33 -32.88 -2.42
CA GLU A 118 10.54 -31.87 -1.68
C GLU A 118 11.34 -31.16 -0.57
N TYR A 119 12.53 -31.68 -0.27
CA TYR A 119 13.43 -31.27 0.79
C TYR A 119 14.64 -30.48 0.30
N TYR A 120 14.57 -29.91 -0.91
CA TYR A 120 15.65 -29.16 -1.52
C TYR A 120 16.05 -27.90 -0.71
N PRO A 121 17.32 -27.47 -0.81
CA PRO A 121 17.81 -26.33 -0.04
C PRO A 121 17.28 -25.02 -0.61
N ARG A 122 17.01 -24.06 0.27
CA ARG A 122 16.43 -22.76 -0.08
C ARG A 122 16.68 -21.73 0.99
N VAL A 123 16.71 -20.46 0.61
CA VAL A 123 16.49 -19.34 1.54
C VAL A 123 15.02 -19.01 1.57
N SER A 124 14.40 -19.07 2.76
CA SER A 124 12.96 -18.80 2.94
C SER A 124 12.68 -17.43 3.55
N ALA A 125 13.64 -16.86 4.28
CA ALA A 125 13.47 -15.57 4.94
C ALA A 125 14.77 -14.77 5.01
N PHE A 126 14.62 -13.45 5.02
CA PHE A 126 15.68 -12.52 5.35
C PHE A 126 15.27 -11.59 6.49
N ALA A 127 16.26 -11.10 7.23
CA ALA A 127 16.12 -9.95 8.09
C ALA A 127 17.38 -9.09 8.04
N VAL A 128 17.23 -7.79 8.26
CA VAL A 128 18.35 -6.86 8.42
C VAL A 128 18.47 -6.50 9.89
N LEU A 129 19.66 -6.64 10.45
CA LEU A 129 19.96 -6.24 11.82
C LEU A 129 21.38 -5.69 11.89
N ASN A 130 21.54 -4.51 12.49
CA ASN A 130 22.84 -3.84 12.67
C ASN A 130 23.66 -3.70 11.37
N GLY A 131 22.98 -3.41 10.25
CA GLY A 131 23.62 -3.24 8.93
C GLY A 131 24.06 -4.54 8.25
N LYS A 132 23.73 -5.71 8.84
CA LYS A 132 24.02 -7.03 8.28
C LYS A 132 22.75 -7.71 7.81
N LEU A 133 22.90 -8.62 6.84
CA LEU A 133 21.83 -9.44 6.32
C LEU A 133 21.86 -10.81 7.03
N TYR A 134 20.72 -11.24 7.54
CA TYR A 134 20.53 -12.58 8.10
C TYR A 134 19.64 -13.37 7.16
N ALA A 135 20.09 -14.56 6.79
CA ALA A 135 19.39 -15.47 5.90
C ALA A 135 18.98 -16.71 6.66
N GLY A 136 17.71 -17.08 6.55
CA GLY A 136 17.12 -18.26 7.16
C GLY A 136 16.48 -19.14 6.09
N GLY A 137 16.60 -20.44 6.23
CA GLY A 137 16.01 -21.36 5.27
C GLY A 137 16.28 -22.82 5.59
N ARG A 138 16.59 -23.59 4.57
CA ARG A 138 17.12 -24.95 4.67
C ARG A 138 18.42 -25.00 3.90
N PHE A 139 19.53 -25.09 4.60
CA PHE A 139 20.87 -25.23 4.07
C PHE A 139 21.79 -25.66 5.22
N THR A 140 22.93 -26.27 4.88
CA THR A 140 23.94 -26.73 5.83
C THR A 140 25.22 -25.90 5.75
N THR A 141 25.38 -25.10 4.69
CA THR A 141 26.56 -24.28 4.46
C THR A 141 26.16 -22.92 3.89
N ALA A 142 26.85 -21.86 4.35
CA ALA A 142 26.78 -20.53 3.76
C ALA A 142 28.20 -20.00 3.52
N GLY A 143 28.57 -19.78 2.27
CA GLY A 143 29.95 -19.51 1.90
C GLY A 143 30.85 -20.72 2.18
N GLU A 144 31.87 -20.51 3.00
CA GLU A 144 32.76 -21.56 3.51
C GLU A 144 32.38 -22.05 4.92
N ALA A 145 31.27 -21.55 5.48
CA ALA A 145 30.91 -21.75 6.87
C ALA A 145 29.76 -22.78 7.04
N GLU A 146 29.94 -23.75 7.93
CA GLU A 146 28.92 -24.73 8.31
C GLU A 146 27.80 -24.03 9.09
N ALA A 147 26.64 -23.86 8.45
CA ALA A 147 25.56 -23.03 8.93
C ALA A 147 24.27 -23.84 9.03
N ASP A 148 23.73 -23.96 10.24
CA ASP A 148 22.53 -24.74 10.54
C ASP A 148 21.25 -23.97 10.19
N SER A 149 20.93 -23.87 8.90
CA SER A 149 19.72 -23.20 8.38
C SER A 149 19.62 -21.70 8.67
N ILE A 150 20.65 -21.09 9.25
CA ILE A 150 20.77 -19.64 9.46
C ILE A 150 22.20 -19.13 9.34
N ALA A 151 22.39 -18.03 8.62
CA ALA A 151 23.71 -17.41 8.43
C ALA A 151 23.61 -15.88 8.36
N CYS A 152 24.72 -15.21 8.65
CA CYS A 152 24.87 -13.76 8.60
C CYS A 152 25.84 -13.34 7.50
N TRP A 153 25.38 -12.53 6.56
CA TRP A 153 26.18 -11.87 5.54
C TRP A 153 26.58 -10.47 5.98
N ASP A 154 27.88 -10.21 5.97
CA ASP A 154 28.44 -8.89 6.17
C ASP A 154 28.72 -8.23 4.80
N PRO A 155 27.95 -7.21 4.39
CA PRO A 155 28.13 -6.58 3.09
C PRO A 155 29.42 -5.76 2.98
N VAL A 156 30.10 -5.46 4.10
CA VAL A 156 31.37 -4.72 4.09
C VAL A 156 32.52 -5.66 3.74
N THR A 157 32.54 -6.86 4.32
CA THR A 157 33.60 -7.85 4.07
C THR A 157 33.25 -8.82 2.95
N SER A 158 32.00 -8.84 2.50
CA SER A 158 31.46 -9.81 1.52
C SER A 158 31.66 -11.27 1.96
N THR A 159 31.36 -11.55 3.23
CA THR A 159 31.54 -12.89 3.81
C THR A 159 30.32 -13.34 4.61
N TRP A 160 30.03 -14.64 4.52
CA TRP A 160 29.11 -15.33 5.40
C TRP A 160 29.77 -15.70 6.73
N SER A 161 28.97 -15.75 7.79
CA SER A 161 29.36 -16.18 9.14
C SER A 161 28.19 -16.91 9.81
N THR A 162 28.50 -17.84 10.71
CA THR A 162 27.52 -18.66 11.42
C THR A 162 27.03 -17.98 12.69
N LEU A 163 25.90 -18.43 13.23
CA LEU A 163 25.34 -17.96 14.50
C LEU A 163 25.54 -19.01 15.61
N GLY A 164 26.75 -19.56 15.70
CA GLY A 164 27.06 -20.69 16.61
C GLY A 164 26.35 -21.98 16.18
N SER A 165 25.94 -22.82 17.14
CA SER A 165 25.00 -23.91 16.89
C SER A 165 23.63 -23.28 16.64
N GLY A 166 23.26 -23.08 15.38
CA GLY A 166 22.00 -22.45 15.01
C GLY A 166 20.80 -23.28 15.51
N PRO A 167 19.57 -22.86 15.18
CA PRO A 167 18.39 -23.67 15.51
C PRO A 167 18.26 -24.92 14.62
N GLY A 168 19.20 -25.20 13.70
CA GLY A 168 19.03 -26.14 12.60
C GLY A 168 19.81 -27.47 12.70
N GLY A 169 19.60 -28.28 11.66
CA GLY A 169 20.11 -29.63 11.36
C GLY A 169 19.42 -30.13 10.07
N ASP A 170 19.75 -31.31 9.56
CA ASP A 170 19.46 -31.73 8.17
C ASP A 170 17.97 -31.71 7.74
N GLU A 171 17.03 -31.76 8.69
CA GLU A 171 15.57 -31.74 8.44
C GLU A 171 14.88 -30.44 8.92
N GLN A 172 15.65 -29.47 9.40
CA GLN A 172 15.14 -28.27 10.05
C GLN A 172 15.06 -27.11 9.07
N SER A 173 14.05 -26.26 9.22
CA SER A 173 13.83 -25.13 8.32
C SER A 173 13.47 -23.87 9.09
N VAL A 174 14.24 -22.81 8.88
CA VAL A 174 13.84 -21.46 9.28
C VAL A 174 12.90 -20.90 8.23
N PHE A 175 11.68 -20.54 8.64
CA PHE A 175 10.66 -19.98 7.75
C PHE A 175 10.49 -18.48 7.93
N ALA A 176 10.81 -17.95 9.10
CA ALA A 176 10.57 -16.55 9.43
C ALA A 176 11.73 -15.95 10.23
N LEU A 177 12.06 -14.70 9.90
CA LEU A 177 13.03 -13.89 10.62
C LEU A 177 12.41 -12.51 10.90
N ALA A 178 12.61 -11.98 12.10
CA ALA A 178 12.26 -10.60 12.44
C ALA A 178 13.34 -9.98 13.32
N ALA A 179 13.69 -8.72 13.07
CA ALA A 179 14.64 -7.97 13.88
C ALA A 179 13.88 -6.98 14.77
N MET A 180 14.16 -7.00 16.07
CA MET A 180 13.53 -6.11 17.04
C MET A 180 14.49 -5.84 18.19
N ASP A 181 14.64 -4.57 18.58
CA ASP A 181 15.44 -4.11 19.72
C ASP A 181 16.88 -4.68 19.77
N GLY A 182 17.56 -4.69 18.62
CA GLY A 182 18.94 -5.15 18.51
C GLY A 182 19.11 -6.67 18.48
N LYS A 183 18.01 -7.43 18.50
CA LYS A 183 18.00 -8.90 18.49
C LYS A 183 17.30 -9.45 17.24
N LEU A 184 17.62 -10.69 16.94
CA LEU A 184 17.00 -11.44 15.84
C LEU A 184 16.09 -12.52 16.41
N TYR A 185 14.85 -12.57 15.92
CA TYR A 185 13.86 -13.57 16.26
C TYR A 185 13.68 -14.51 15.08
N VAL A 186 13.67 -15.80 15.36
CA VAL A 186 13.77 -16.86 14.35
C VAL A 186 12.67 -17.87 14.58
N GLY A 187 11.77 -18.00 13.60
CA GLY A 187 10.64 -18.93 13.62
C GLY A 187 10.80 -20.00 12.54
N GLY A 188 10.43 -21.23 12.85
CA GLY A 188 10.64 -22.32 11.91
C GLY A 188 10.05 -23.65 12.34
N TYR A 189 10.55 -24.71 11.73
CA TYR A 189 10.37 -26.11 12.13
C TYR A 189 11.71 -26.66 12.60
N PHE A 190 11.78 -27.01 13.89
CA PHE A 190 13.00 -27.49 14.56
C PHE A 190 12.77 -28.91 15.15
N ALA A 191 13.81 -29.72 15.25
CA ALA A 191 13.73 -31.15 15.62
C ALA A 191 13.59 -31.41 17.13
N ALA A 192 13.20 -32.65 17.48
CA ALA A 192 12.66 -33.08 18.79
C ALA A 192 13.61 -32.97 20.01
N ASP A 193 14.93 -32.92 19.81
CA ASP A 193 15.91 -32.76 20.91
C ASP A 193 15.83 -31.34 21.52
N TRP A 194 15.19 -30.42 20.81
CA TRP A 194 14.88 -29.04 21.20
C TRP A 194 13.39 -28.89 21.53
N SER A 195 12.88 -29.79 22.38
CA SER A 195 11.48 -29.87 22.77
C SER A 195 10.79 -28.50 22.86
N ALA A 196 9.78 -28.31 22.02
CA ALA A 196 8.69 -27.33 22.15
C ALA A 196 8.87 -25.87 21.71
N GLU A 197 10.00 -25.43 21.17
CA GLU A 197 10.13 -23.99 20.85
C GLU A 197 10.53 -23.75 19.40
N TYR A 198 9.53 -23.81 18.51
CA TYR A 198 9.54 -23.46 17.09
C TYR A 198 9.88 -21.96 16.82
N ILE A 199 10.38 -21.28 17.84
CA ILE A 199 10.80 -19.88 17.84
C ILE A 199 11.94 -19.65 18.84
N ARG A 200 12.95 -18.87 18.44
CA ARG A 200 14.13 -18.54 19.25
C ARG A 200 14.55 -17.08 19.06
N CYS A 201 15.36 -16.57 19.99
CA CYS A 201 15.97 -15.25 19.91
C CYS A 201 17.50 -15.35 19.93
N TRP A 202 18.15 -14.77 18.93
CA TRP A 202 19.59 -14.58 18.85
C TRP A 202 19.96 -13.16 19.28
N ASP A 203 20.89 -13.08 20.23
CA ASP A 203 21.52 -11.84 20.66
C ASP A 203 22.91 -11.72 20.02
N PRO A 204 23.10 -10.86 19.01
CA PRO A 204 24.40 -10.73 18.35
C PRO A 204 25.47 -10.08 19.24
N ALA A 205 25.09 -9.31 20.27
CA ALA A 205 26.05 -8.71 21.19
C ALA A 205 26.63 -9.74 22.15
N ALA A 206 25.81 -10.68 22.60
CA ALA A 206 26.23 -11.79 23.46
C ALA A 206 26.72 -13.02 22.68
N SER A 207 26.40 -13.13 21.40
CA SER A 207 26.58 -14.34 20.59
C SER A 207 25.90 -15.57 21.21
N THR A 208 24.66 -15.40 21.69
CA THR A 208 23.91 -16.45 22.38
C THR A 208 22.47 -16.57 21.89
N TRP A 209 21.98 -17.80 21.88
CA TRP A 209 20.57 -18.13 21.68
C TRP A 209 19.81 -18.16 23.00
N SER A 210 18.54 -17.75 22.94
CA SER A 210 17.61 -17.79 24.06
C SER A 210 16.21 -18.24 23.63
N ALA A 211 15.52 -18.90 24.57
CA ALA A 211 14.13 -19.31 24.49
C ALA A 211 13.17 -18.10 24.59
N LEU A 212 11.97 -18.22 24.01
CA LEU A 212 10.87 -17.26 24.23
C LEU A 212 9.83 -17.89 25.15
N GLY A 213 10.15 -17.95 26.44
CA GLY A 213 9.35 -18.68 27.42
C GLY A 213 9.33 -20.17 27.09
N VAL A 214 8.14 -20.75 26.93
CA VAL A 214 7.96 -22.14 26.45
C VAL A 214 7.69 -22.21 24.94
N GLY A 215 7.82 -21.08 24.22
CA GLY A 215 7.65 -20.98 22.77
C GLY A 215 6.23 -21.19 22.26
N THR A 216 6.15 -21.58 20.99
CA THR A 216 4.94 -21.92 20.25
C THR A 216 4.92 -23.42 20.01
N TYR A 217 3.85 -24.14 20.35
CA TYR A 217 3.78 -25.59 20.15
C TYR A 217 3.33 -25.94 18.71
N GLY A 218 4.12 -25.50 17.74
CA GLY A 218 3.91 -25.75 16.31
C GLY A 218 4.68 -24.76 15.45
N THR A 219 4.81 -25.09 14.16
CA THR A 219 5.62 -24.35 13.18
C THR A 219 5.21 -22.89 13.10
N VAL A 220 6.21 -22.01 13.13
CA VAL A 220 6.06 -20.57 12.88
C VAL A 220 6.46 -20.30 11.45
N PHE A 221 5.53 -19.77 10.64
CA PHE A 221 5.76 -19.43 9.24
C PHE A 221 5.96 -17.94 9.01
N ALA A 222 5.48 -17.10 9.93
CA ALA A 222 5.58 -15.65 9.80
C ALA A 222 5.94 -15.00 11.14
N LEU A 223 6.79 -13.98 11.08
CA LEU A 223 7.12 -13.10 12.19
C LEU A 223 7.02 -11.65 11.72
N ALA A 224 6.43 -10.81 12.55
CA ALA A 224 6.44 -9.35 12.38
C ALA A 224 6.65 -8.70 13.73
N SER A 225 7.24 -7.51 13.75
CA SER A 225 7.44 -6.75 15.00
C SER A 225 7.01 -5.31 14.83
N GLU A 226 6.34 -4.78 15.84
CA GLU A 226 5.97 -3.37 15.92
C GLU A 226 5.89 -2.95 17.39
N ASN A 227 6.30 -1.72 17.70
CA ASN A 227 6.18 -1.13 19.04
C ASN A 227 6.80 -1.98 20.17
N GLY A 228 7.97 -2.60 19.92
CA GLY A 228 8.69 -3.43 20.89
C GLY A 228 8.03 -4.79 21.17
N LYS A 229 7.03 -5.18 20.37
CA LYS A 229 6.36 -6.48 20.46
C LYS A 229 6.60 -7.30 19.21
N LEU A 230 6.68 -8.61 19.38
CA LEU A 230 6.80 -9.58 18.31
C LEU A 230 5.47 -10.29 18.12
N TYR A 231 5.07 -10.51 16.87
CA TYR A 231 3.88 -11.23 16.49
C TYR A 231 4.29 -12.44 15.68
N ALA A 232 3.79 -13.62 16.07
CA ALA A 232 4.07 -14.88 15.42
C ALA A 232 2.81 -15.43 14.77
N GLY A 233 2.95 -15.87 13.52
CA GLY A 233 1.92 -16.52 12.73
C GLY A 233 2.40 -17.89 12.27
N GLY A 234 1.54 -18.91 12.30
CA GLY A 234 1.95 -20.26 11.93
C GLY A 234 0.82 -21.29 11.90
N SER A 235 1.18 -22.55 12.16
CA SER A 235 0.24 -23.69 12.31
C SER A 235 0.08 -24.16 13.76
N PHE A 236 0.51 -23.36 14.74
CA PHE A 236 0.42 -23.72 16.16
C PHE A 236 -0.99 -23.48 16.75
N ALA A 237 -1.33 -24.25 17.80
CA ALA A 237 -2.57 -24.09 18.55
C ALA A 237 -2.36 -23.42 19.93
N SER A 238 -1.11 -23.28 20.36
CA SER A 238 -0.77 -22.67 21.65
C SER A 238 0.56 -21.92 21.60
N ALA A 239 0.65 -20.89 22.43
CA ALA A 239 1.85 -20.10 22.68
C ALA A 239 1.93 -19.80 24.18
N GLY A 240 3.12 -19.92 24.77
CA GLY A 240 3.30 -19.71 26.22
C GLY A 240 2.51 -20.67 27.10
N GLY A 241 2.13 -21.85 26.58
CA GLY A 241 1.31 -22.84 27.30
C GLY A 241 -0.20 -22.53 27.32
N SER A 242 -0.64 -21.46 26.67
CA SER A 242 -2.05 -21.07 26.56
C SER A 242 -2.56 -21.20 25.13
N SER A 243 -3.88 -21.38 24.96
CA SER A 243 -4.52 -21.44 23.64
C SER A 243 -4.26 -20.15 22.87
N ALA A 244 -3.66 -20.28 21.69
CA ALA A 244 -3.36 -19.18 20.77
C ALA A 244 -3.42 -19.74 19.35
N ASN A 245 -4.57 -19.57 18.70
CA ASN A 245 -4.87 -20.21 17.42
C ASN A 245 -4.10 -19.53 16.28
N ARG A 246 -2.93 -20.07 15.93
CA ARG A 246 -2.10 -19.72 14.76
C ARG A 246 -1.55 -18.30 14.73
N ILE A 247 -1.91 -17.47 15.71
CA ILE A 247 -1.40 -16.11 15.88
C ILE A 247 -1.23 -15.80 17.36
N ALA A 248 -0.09 -15.23 17.73
CA ALA A 248 0.23 -14.86 19.11
C ALA A 248 1.18 -13.66 19.15
N CYS A 249 1.15 -12.91 20.25
CA CYS A 249 2.05 -11.79 20.52
C CYS A 249 2.99 -12.14 21.67
N TRP A 250 4.28 -11.87 21.50
CA TRP A 250 5.31 -11.94 22.52
C TRP A 250 5.67 -10.53 22.97
N ASP A 251 5.60 -10.33 24.29
CA ASP A 251 6.04 -9.11 24.94
C ASP A 251 7.38 -9.37 25.67
N PRO A 252 8.51 -8.83 25.18
CA PRO A 252 9.82 -9.00 25.81
C PRO A 252 9.90 -8.40 27.22
N LEU A 253 9.11 -7.37 27.52
CA LEU A 253 9.15 -6.68 28.83
C LEU A 253 8.59 -7.57 29.94
N THR A 254 7.54 -8.33 29.63
CA THR A 254 6.93 -9.29 30.56
C THR A 254 7.42 -10.72 30.34
N SER A 255 8.19 -10.97 29.28
CA SER A 255 8.64 -12.30 28.87
C SER A 255 7.48 -13.30 28.75
N SER A 256 6.38 -12.86 28.14
CA SER A 256 5.14 -13.65 28.05
C SER A 256 4.49 -13.59 26.68
N TRP A 257 3.84 -14.69 26.31
CA TRP A 257 2.95 -14.78 25.16
C TRP A 257 1.52 -14.39 25.53
N SER A 258 0.80 -13.76 24.60
CA SER A 258 -0.64 -13.51 24.65
C SER A 258 -1.31 -13.87 23.33
N ALA A 259 -2.50 -14.46 23.39
CA ALA A 259 -3.33 -14.68 22.21
C ALA A 259 -3.88 -13.36 21.65
N LEU A 260 -4.18 -13.33 20.35
CA LEU A 260 -4.91 -12.22 19.72
C LEU A 260 -6.36 -12.65 19.48
N GLY A 261 -7.25 -12.24 20.40
CA GLY A 261 -8.67 -12.60 20.37
C GLY A 261 -8.88 -14.12 20.30
N VAL A 262 -9.87 -14.55 19.50
CA VAL A 262 -10.11 -15.98 19.19
C VAL A 262 -9.00 -16.58 18.31
N GLY A 263 -8.23 -15.74 17.62
CA GLY A 263 -7.16 -16.11 16.69
C GLY A 263 -7.65 -16.41 15.27
N ILE A 264 -6.85 -17.20 14.55
CA ILE A 264 -7.09 -17.57 13.15
C ILE A 264 -7.56 -19.03 13.08
N GLY A 265 -8.65 -19.25 12.35
CA GLY A 265 -9.29 -20.56 12.21
C GLY A 265 -8.94 -21.25 10.90
N TYR A 266 -8.68 -22.56 11.02
CA TYR A 266 -8.29 -23.46 9.94
C TYR A 266 -6.89 -23.14 9.34
N HIS A 267 -6.18 -24.20 8.90
CA HIS A 267 -4.87 -24.15 8.24
C HIS A 267 -3.77 -23.33 8.94
N SER A 268 -3.19 -22.32 8.28
CA SER A 268 -1.96 -21.64 8.72
C SER A 268 -1.96 -20.15 8.38
N VAL A 269 -1.30 -19.35 9.22
CA VAL A 269 -0.86 -17.99 8.89
C VAL A 269 0.54 -18.06 8.31
N CYS A 270 0.72 -17.58 7.08
CA CYS A 270 1.97 -17.65 6.33
C CYS A 270 2.60 -16.27 6.09
N GLY A 271 1.86 -15.19 6.33
CA GLY A 271 2.38 -13.82 6.25
C GLY A 271 1.82 -12.96 7.37
N LEU A 272 2.68 -12.07 7.90
CA LEU A 272 2.32 -11.03 8.85
C LEU A 272 3.00 -9.74 8.41
N ALA A 273 2.26 -8.63 8.42
CA ALA A 273 2.79 -7.31 8.11
C ALA A 273 2.02 -6.23 8.85
N PHE A 274 2.68 -5.12 9.15
CA PHE A 274 2.01 -3.93 9.66
C PHE A 274 1.78 -2.93 8.53
N LEU A 275 0.57 -2.38 8.46
CA LEU A 275 0.18 -1.31 7.55
C LEU A 275 -0.55 -0.25 8.36
N ASP A 276 -0.01 0.97 8.38
CA ASP A 276 -0.56 2.10 9.14
C ASP A 276 -0.84 1.75 10.62
N GLY A 277 0.07 1.01 11.27
CA GLY A 277 -0.06 0.57 12.67
C GLY A 277 -1.05 -0.58 12.88
N THR A 278 -1.60 -1.13 11.81
CA THR A 278 -2.55 -2.24 11.85
C THR A 278 -1.87 -3.53 11.43
N LEU A 279 -2.00 -4.60 12.21
CA LEU A 279 -1.45 -5.90 11.86
C LEU A 279 -2.34 -6.59 10.83
N HIS A 280 -1.77 -7.02 9.71
CA HIS A 280 -2.41 -7.86 8.71
C HIS A 280 -1.83 -9.26 8.75
N ALA A 281 -2.69 -10.26 8.59
CA ALA A 281 -2.34 -11.67 8.49
C ALA A 281 -2.80 -12.22 7.15
N THR A 282 -1.96 -13.03 6.50
CA THR A 282 -2.29 -13.77 5.29
C THR A 282 -1.96 -15.24 5.43
N GLY A 283 -2.61 -16.10 4.65
CA GLY A 283 -2.36 -17.53 4.68
C GLY A 283 -3.45 -18.34 3.98
N SER A 284 -3.63 -19.57 4.41
CA SER A 284 -4.64 -20.50 3.87
C SER A 284 -5.86 -20.67 4.79
N PHE A 285 -6.01 -19.76 5.77
CA PHE A 285 -7.12 -19.77 6.71
C PHE A 285 -8.44 -19.33 6.07
N THR A 286 -9.55 -19.72 6.69
CA THR A 286 -10.91 -19.37 6.23
C THR A 286 -11.65 -18.48 7.21
N THR A 287 -11.17 -18.38 8.46
CA THR A 287 -11.75 -17.52 9.48
C THR A 287 -10.69 -16.78 10.29
N ALA A 288 -11.04 -15.59 10.76
CA ALA A 288 -10.25 -14.76 11.66
C ALA A 288 -11.17 -14.10 12.69
N GLY A 289 -10.76 -14.06 13.97
CA GLY A 289 -11.59 -13.48 15.04
C GLY A 289 -12.92 -14.21 15.29
N GLY A 290 -13.10 -15.43 14.75
CA GLY A 290 -14.39 -16.15 14.79
C GLY A 290 -15.29 -15.89 13.58
N HIS A 291 -14.89 -15.03 12.65
CA HIS A 291 -15.67 -14.63 11.48
C HIS A 291 -15.07 -15.13 10.16
N VAL A 292 -15.88 -15.22 9.10
CA VAL A 292 -15.41 -15.63 7.77
C VAL A 292 -14.51 -14.54 7.20
N SER A 293 -13.25 -14.87 7.01
CA SER A 293 -12.21 -13.99 6.48
C SER A 293 -11.17 -14.93 5.87
N ALA A 294 -11.29 -15.16 4.57
CA ALA A 294 -10.48 -16.15 3.86
C ALA A 294 -9.20 -15.52 3.33
N TYR A 295 -8.08 -16.20 3.54
CA TYR A 295 -6.74 -15.89 3.05
C TYR A 295 -6.09 -14.61 3.57
N TRP A 296 -6.87 -13.62 4.01
CA TRP A 296 -6.40 -12.34 4.52
C TRP A 296 -7.34 -11.80 5.61
N ALA A 297 -6.74 -11.26 6.67
CA ALA A 297 -7.41 -10.61 7.78
C ALA A 297 -6.55 -9.43 8.26
N ARG A 298 -7.16 -8.42 8.88
CA ARG A 298 -6.45 -7.44 9.70
C ARG A 298 -6.92 -7.49 11.13
N TRP A 299 -6.00 -7.32 12.05
CA TRP A 299 -6.22 -7.22 13.48
C TRP A 299 -6.55 -5.77 13.80
N GLY A 300 -7.75 -5.55 14.30
CA GLY A 300 -8.24 -4.24 14.66
C GLY A 300 -9.59 -4.39 15.32
N THR A 301 -10.08 -3.26 15.82
CA THR A 301 -11.38 -3.21 16.44
C THR A 301 -12.48 -3.02 15.42
N THR A 302 -13.72 -3.35 15.77
CA THR A 302 -14.88 -3.06 14.91
C THR A 302 -14.94 -1.58 14.51
N SER A 303 -15.10 -1.32 13.21
CA SER A 303 -15.04 0.05 12.66
C SER A 303 -15.99 0.23 11.48
N VAL A 304 -16.47 1.48 11.30
CA VAL A 304 -17.19 1.90 10.09
C VAL A 304 -16.16 2.50 9.12
N GLU A 305 -16.01 1.90 7.94
CA GLU A 305 -14.99 2.24 6.95
C GLU A 305 -15.45 3.35 5.99
N ALA A 306 -16.74 3.37 5.68
CA ALA A 306 -17.38 4.44 4.91
C ALA A 306 -18.80 4.65 5.42
N PHE A 307 -19.25 5.89 5.45
CA PHE A 307 -20.61 6.26 5.81
C PHE A 307 -21.08 7.44 4.96
N ALA A 308 -22.25 7.32 4.36
CA ALA A 308 -22.89 8.36 3.58
C ALA A 308 -24.41 8.28 3.69
N ILE A 309 -25.08 9.43 3.81
CA ILE A 309 -26.53 9.54 3.77
C ILE A 309 -26.96 9.54 2.30
N ASN A 310 -27.92 8.66 1.95
CA ASN A 310 -28.41 8.48 0.57
C ASN A 310 -27.28 8.30 -0.46
N ASN A 311 -26.26 7.49 -0.15
CA ASN A 311 -25.08 7.32 -1.00
C ASN A 311 -24.27 8.61 -1.29
N GLY A 312 -24.41 9.64 -0.46
CA GLY A 312 -23.62 10.88 -0.55
C GLY A 312 -24.35 12.04 -1.24
N ASP A 313 -25.67 11.98 -1.35
CA ASP A 313 -26.46 13.10 -1.87
C ASP A 313 -26.25 14.37 -1.04
N ALA A 314 -26.08 15.51 -1.71
CA ALA A 314 -25.93 16.80 -1.04
C ALA A 314 -27.26 17.30 -0.42
N THR A 315 -28.39 16.93 -1.03
CA THR A 315 -29.72 17.40 -0.65
C THR A 315 -30.75 16.28 -0.65
N THR A 316 -31.85 16.45 0.08
CA THR A 316 -33.01 15.55 0.01
C THR A 316 -34.31 16.31 0.26
N VAL A 317 -35.40 15.83 -0.33
CA VAL A 317 -36.77 16.28 -0.02
C VAL A 317 -37.49 15.35 0.95
N SER A 318 -36.89 14.20 1.26
CA SER A 318 -37.46 13.19 2.15
C SER A 318 -36.82 13.26 3.53
N ARG A 319 -37.66 13.22 4.56
CA ARG A 319 -37.18 13.02 5.95
C ARG A 319 -36.72 11.59 6.21
N ILE A 320 -37.14 10.62 5.40
CA ILE A 320 -36.68 9.24 5.51
C ILE A 320 -35.49 9.08 4.57
N VAL A 321 -34.32 8.85 5.14
CA VAL A 321 -33.05 8.68 4.43
C VAL A 321 -32.47 7.29 4.64
N SER A 322 -31.61 6.87 3.73
CA SER A 322 -30.80 5.66 3.84
C SER A 322 -29.44 6.01 4.45
N LEU A 323 -28.98 5.22 5.43
CA LEU A 323 -27.66 5.36 6.03
C LEU A 323 -26.69 4.33 5.43
N ASN A 324 -26.15 4.61 4.26
CA ASN A 324 -25.29 3.69 3.53
C ASN A 324 -23.92 3.62 4.18
N HIS A 325 -23.47 2.43 4.56
CA HIS A 325 -22.16 2.26 5.18
C HIS A 325 -21.53 0.90 4.91
N THR A 326 -20.21 0.87 5.01
CA THR A 326 -19.40 -0.36 5.04
C THR A 326 -18.69 -0.45 6.38
N CYS A 327 -18.55 -1.66 6.90
CA CYS A 327 -17.88 -1.90 8.16
C CYS A 327 -16.71 -2.86 7.96
N TRP A 328 -15.74 -2.76 8.85
CA TRP A 328 -14.80 -3.83 9.13
C TRP A 328 -15.33 -4.67 10.29
N ASP A 329 -14.95 -5.96 10.26
CA ASP A 329 -15.54 -7.04 11.05
C ASP A 329 -17.01 -7.33 10.68
N ASN A 330 -17.72 -8.08 11.51
CA ASN A 330 -19.08 -8.52 11.28
C ASN A 330 -20.05 -7.99 12.37
N PRO A 331 -20.40 -6.69 12.32
CA PRO A 331 -21.28 -6.07 13.30
C PRO A 331 -22.64 -6.75 13.36
N VAL A 332 -23.16 -6.89 14.58
CA VAL A 332 -24.47 -7.48 14.88
C VAL A 332 -25.53 -6.41 15.15
N ALA A 333 -25.10 -5.18 15.47
CA ALA A 333 -26.00 -4.05 15.68
C ALA A 333 -25.43 -2.71 15.15
N CYS A 334 -26.33 -1.78 14.82
CA CYS A 334 -26.01 -0.39 14.51
C CYS A 334 -26.91 0.57 15.31
N MET A 335 -26.38 1.75 15.62
CA MET A 335 -27.11 2.83 16.28
C MET A 335 -26.87 4.14 15.53
N ALA A 336 -27.94 4.89 15.27
CA ALA A 336 -27.89 6.18 14.60
C ALA A 336 -28.65 7.26 15.38
N SER A 337 -28.20 8.51 15.30
CA SER A 337 -28.74 9.65 16.05
C SER A 337 -28.41 10.99 15.38
N GLU A 338 -29.26 12.01 15.52
CA GLU A 338 -28.90 13.41 15.20
C GLU A 338 -28.21 14.12 16.40
N ASP A 339 -28.22 13.49 17.58
CA ASP A 339 -27.46 13.91 18.76
C ASP A 339 -26.14 13.10 18.85
N PRO A 340 -24.96 13.75 18.83
CA PRO A 340 -23.66 13.07 18.90
C PRO A 340 -23.45 12.27 20.20
N SER A 341 -24.22 12.54 21.27
CA SER A 341 -24.15 11.77 22.50
C SER A 341 -25.00 10.48 22.45
N PHE A 342 -25.75 10.26 21.37
CA PHE A 342 -26.71 9.15 21.21
C PHE A 342 -27.77 9.10 22.34
N SER A 343 -28.08 10.24 22.96
CA SER A 343 -29.05 10.29 24.05
C SER A 343 -30.43 9.83 23.56
N GLY A 344 -30.94 8.75 24.16
CA GLY A 344 -32.24 8.17 23.79
C GLY A 344 -32.25 7.36 22.49
N ALA A 345 -31.11 7.19 21.81
CA ALA A 345 -30.98 6.29 20.68
C ALA A 345 -30.89 4.82 21.15
N LEU A 346 -31.32 3.89 20.29
CA LEU A 346 -31.33 2.46 20.60
C LEU A 346 -30.53 1.69 19.56
N TRP A 347 -29.83 0.66 20.02
CA TRP A 347 -29.23 -0.35 19.16
C TRP A 347 -30.32 -1.09 18.39
N ARG A 348 -30.08 -1.29 17.09
CA ARG A 348 -30.94 -2.06 16.19
C ARG A 348 -30.13 -3.17 15.53
N PRO A 349 -30.76 -4.27 15.09
CA PRO A 349 -30.08 -5.30 14.30
C PRO A 349 -29.33 -4.68 13.12
N TYR A 350 -28.11 -5.15 12.88
CA TYR A 350 -27.26 -4.59 11.86
C TYR A 350 -27.89 -4.69 10.46
N SER A 351 -27.72 -3.62 9.69
CA SER A 351 -28.02 -3.51 8.27
C SER A 351 -26.97 -2.58 7.69
N SER A 352 -26.50 -2.81 6.47
CA SER A 352 -25.55 -1.92 5.78
C SER A 352 -26.20 -0.64 5.24
N SER A 353 -27.54 -0.52 5.34
CA SER A 353 -28.30 0.62 4.83
C SER A 353 -29.63 0.82 5.60
N PRO A 354 -29.62 1.00 6.93
CA PRO A 354 -30.83 1.18 7.70
C PRO A 354 -31.50 2.50 7.32
N SER A 355 -32.83 2.52 7.37
CA SER A 355 -33.58 3.77 7.22
C SER A 355 -33.54 4.60 8.51
N PHE A 356 -33.41 5.91 8.35
CA PHE A 356 -33.40 6.87 9.44
C PHE A 356 -34.36 8.02 9.15
N THR A 357 -35.05 8.52 10.16
CA THR A 357 -36.00 9.63 10.02
C THR A 357 -35.41 10.90 10.63
N LEU A 358 -35.11 11.88 9.77
CA LEU A 358 -34.58 13.18 10.15
C LEU A 358 -35.60 14.00 10.95
N SER A 359 -35.08 14.84 11.84
CA SER A 359 -35.83 15.85 12.56
C SER A 359 -36.60 16.77 11.58
N PRO A 360 -37.80 17.26 11.95
CA PRO A 360 -38.54 18.20 11.11
C PRO A 360 -37.76 19.49 10.81
N GLY A 361 -38.18 20.20 9.76
CA GLY A 361 -37.66 21.52 9.38
C GLY A 361 -36.47 21.44 8.42
N ASN A 362 -36.45 22.36 7.46
CA ASN A 362 -35.42 22.43 6.42
C ASN A 362 -34.08 22.90 6.98
N GLY A 363 -33.00 22.60 6.25
CA GLY A 363 -31.63 22.93 6.61
C GLY A 363 -30.74 21.69 6.66
N GLN A 364 -29.47 21.93 7.01
CA GLN A 364 -28.49 20.86 7.16
C GLN A 364 -28.86 19.95 8.34
N LYS A 365 -28.85 18.63 8.09
CA LYS A 365 -29.07 17.58 9.07
C LYS A 365 -27.82 16.71 9.14
N THR A 366 -27.29 16.50 10.34
CA THR A 366 -26.14 15.63 10.58
C THR A 366 -26.59 14.39 11.31
N VAL A 367 -26.23 13.21 10.80
CA VAL A 367 -26.49 11.93 11.45
C VAL A 367 -25.17 11.33 11.90
N TYR A 368 -25.12 10.85 13.13
CA TYR A 368 -24.02 10.10 13.71
C TYR A 368 -24.38 8.61 13.70
N LEU A 369 -23.41 7.76 13.39
CA LEU A 369 -23.55 6.30 13.32
C LEU A 369 -22.42 5.63 14.09
N LYS A 370 -22.74 4.54 14.78
CA LYS A 370 -21.77 3.57 15.31
C LYS A 370 -22.31 2.15 15.21
N VAL A 371 -21.42 1.17 15.19
CA VAL A 371 -21.74 -0.26 15.09
C VAL A 371 -21.17 -1.05 16.26
N TRP A 372 -21.66 -2.27 16.47
CA TRP A 372 -21.26 -3.18 17.56
C TRP A 372 -21.21 -4.61 17.04
N ASP A 373 -20.15 -5.35 17.37
CA ASP A 373 -19.86 -6.73 16.89
C ASP A 373 -20.15 -7.85 17.88
N SER A 374 -20.71 -7.53 19.05
CA SER A 374 -20.93 -8.38 20.24
C SER A 374 -19.84 -8.32 21.32
N GLU A 375 -18.64 -7.82 21.00
CA GLU A 375 -17.54 -7.63 21.93
C GLU A 375 -17.30 -6.14 22.22
N GLU A 376 -17.36 -5.28 21.20
CA GLU A 376 -16.98 -3.86 21.30
C GLU A 376 -17.68 -2.93 20.29
N GLU A 377 -17.73 -1.65 20.65
CA GLU A 377 -18.33 -0.60 19.83
C GLU A 377 -17.31 0.06 18.90
N SER A 378 -17.74 0.43 17.70
CA SER A 378 -16.92 1.25 16.81
C SER A 378 -16.76 2.68 17.30
N ALA A 379 -15.74 3.37 16.78
CA ALA A 379 -15.73 4.82 16.78
C ALA A 379 -17.01 5.39 16.11
N VAL A 380 -17.39 6.60 16.51
CA VAL A 380 -18.53 7.32 15.94
C VAL A 380 -18.11 7.97 14.62
N VAL A 381 -18.90 7.73 13.57
CA VAL A 381 -18.79 8.43 12.28
C VAL A 381 -20.01 9.32 12.08
N SER A 382 -19.91 10.30 11.18
CA SER A 382 -21.01 11.20 10.86
C SER A 382 -21.00 11.62 9.39
N ASP A 383 -22.17 11.92 8.87
CA ASP A 383 -22.36 12.55 7.57
C ASP A 383 -23.52 13.55 7.64
N SER A 384 -23.62 14.46 6.67
CA SER A 384 -24.63 15.53 6.64
C SER A 384 -25.32 15.66 5.29
N ILE A 385 -26.62 15.92 5.33
CA ILE A 385 -27.46 16.16 4.15
C ILE A 385 -28.33 17.41 4.35
N THR A 386 -28.62 18.16 3.29
CA THR A 386 -29.53 19.31 3.38
C THR A 386 -30.97 18.89 3.09
N LEU A 387 -31.86 18.99 4.07
CA LEU A 387 -33.30 18.79 3.88
C LEU A 387 -33.93 20.07 3.33
N SER A 388 -34.63 19.98 2.19
CA SER A 388 -35.25 21.10 1.48
C SER A 388 -36.61 20.72 0.93
N ASP A 389 -37.44 21.70 0.56
CA ASP A 389 -38.72 21.46 -0.12
C ASP A 389 -38.53 21.14 -1.62
N SER A 390 -37.35 21.38 -2.17
CA SER A 390 -37.00 21.11 -3.57
C SER A 390 -35.52 20.72 -3.74
N CYS A 391 -35.24 19.85 -4.71
CA CYS A 391 -33.88 19.52 -5.14
C CYS A 391 -33.27 20.63 -6.03
N PRO A 392 -31.93 20.75 -6.11
CA PRO A 392 -31.27 21.68 -7.02
C PRO A 392 -31.48 21.32 -8.50
N THR A 393 -31.26 22.32 -9.35
CA THR A 393 -31.19 22.14 -10.80
C THR A 393 -29.73 21.93 -11.19
N TRP A 394 -29.48 20.93 -12.01
CA TRP A 394 -28.19 20.57 -12.58
C TRP A 394 -28.20 20.82 -14.08
N TYR A 395 -27.10 21.34 -14.62
CA TYR A 395 -26.91 21.69 -16.02
C TYR A 395 -25.85 20.78 -16.62
N ARG A 396 -26.10 20.23 -17.81
CA ARG A 396 -25.16 19.33 -18.47
C ARG A 396 -23.87 20.10 -18.79
N ASP A 397 -22.74 19.49 -18.49
CA ASP A 397 -21.38 20.01 -18.75
C ASP A 397 -20.69 18.99 -19.67
N ALA A 398 -20.66 19.27 -20.98
CA ALA A 398 -20.23 18.31 -21.99
C ALA A 398 -18.73 18.34 -22.29
N ASP A 399 -18.09 19.50 -22.13
CA ASP A 399 -16.66 19.71 -22.36
C ASP A 399 -15.83 19.69 -21.07
N ALA A 400 -16.49 19.60 -19.91
CA ALA A 400 -15.90 19.43 -18.58
C ALA A 400 -15.12 20.65 -18.08
N ASP A 401 -15.52 21.86 -18.48
CA ASP A 401 -14.90 23.11 -18.04
C ASP A 401 -15.45 23.66 -16.70
N GLY A 402 -16.57 23.09 -16.22
CA GLY A 402 -17.22 23.42 -14.96
C GLY A 402 -18.44 24.34 -15.08
N TYR A 403 -18.79 24.78 -16.29
CA TYR A 403 -20.02 25.49 -16.62
C TYR A 403 -20.94 24.57 -17.43
N GLY A 404 -22.24 24.71 -17.24
CA GLY A 404 -23.21 23.84 -17.89
C GLY A 404 -24.22 24.59 -18.73
N ASN A 405 -24.81 23.88 -19.69
CA ASN A 405 -25.78 24.43 -20.63
C ASN A 405 -27.10 24.81 -19.95
N PRO A 406 -27.53 26.09 -19.95
CA PRO A 406 -28.79 26.53 -19.35
C PRO A 406 -30.03 25.88 -19.97
N LYS A 407 -29.92 25.36 -21.20
CA LYS A 407 -31.03 24.75 -21.95
C LYS A 407 -31.11 23.24 -21.75
N ASP A 408 -30.07 22.61 -21.21
CA ASP A 408 -30.05 21.18 -20.90
C ASP A 408 -29.86 20.98 -19.40
N SER A 409 -30.99 20.92 -18.69
CA SER A 409 -31.02 20.83 -17.24
C SER A 409 -31.96 19.76 -16.72
N ILE A 410 -31.60 19.22 -15.56
CA ILE A 410 -32.36 18.21 -14.83
C ILE A 410 -32.44 18.60 -13.36
N GLN A 411 -33.56 18.31 -12.71
CA GLN A 411 -33.73 18.53 -11.27
C GLN A 411 -33.51 17.21 -10.53
N ASP A 412 -32.48 17.15 -9.68
CA ASP A 412 -32.12 15.96 -8.92
C ASP A 412 -31.45 16.33 -7.59
N CYS A 413 -31.64 15.52 -6.55
CA CYS A 413 -31.15 15.77 -5.21
C CYS A 413 -29.68 15.33 -5.02
N GLY A 414 -29.25 14.32 -5.79
CA GLY A 414 -27.85 13.95 -6.00
C GLY A 414 -27.30 14.56 -7.28
N GLN A 415 -25.98 14.76 -7.37
CA GLN A 415 -25.33 15.27 -8.58
C GLN A 415 -25.32 14.19 -9.68
N PRO A 416 -25.97 14.40 -10.83
CA PRO A 416 -25.89 13.50 -11.96
C PRO A 416 -24.49 13.56 -12.61
N ALA A 417 -24.00 12.44 -13.11
CA ALA A 417 -22.68 12.39 -13.75
C ALA A 417 -22.65 13.26 -15.03
N GLY A 418 -21.65 14.14 -15.14
CA GLY A 418 -21.52 15.08 -16.26
C GLY A 418 -22.45 16.29 -16.19
N TYR A 419 -22.88 16.68 -14.99
CA TYR A 419 -23.67 17.88 -14.75
C TYR A 419 -23.07 18.72 -13.61
N VAL A 420 -23.25 20.03 -13.68
CA VAL A 420 -22.80 21.04 -12.71
C VAL A 420 -23.95 21.94 -12.25
N THR A 421 -23.76 22.71 -11.18
CA THR A 421 -24.80 23.63 -10.67
C THR A 421 -24.82 24.97 -11.38
N ASP A 422 -23.74 25.34 -12.07
CA ASP A 422 -23.66 26.59 -12.81
C ASP A 422 -24.16 26.40 -14.24
N GLY A 423 -25.23 27.08 -14.60
CA GLY A 423 -25.90 26.94 -15.90
C GLY A 423 -25.57 28.06 -16.86
N SER A 424 -24.39 28.65 -16.76
CA SER A 424 -24.06 29.91 -17.43
C SER A 424 -23.31 29.75 -18.76
N ASP A 425 -23.15 28.52 -19.26
CA ASP A 425 -22.42 28.24 -20.48
C ASP A 425 -23.20 28.64 -21.74
N CYS A 426 -22.54 29.35 -22.67
CA CYS A 426 -23.10 29.70 -23.96
C CYS A 426 -22.77 28.71 -25.09
N ASP A 427 -21.69 27.92 -24.98
CA ASP A 427 -21.32 26.83 -25.89
C ASP A 427 -20.70 25.64 -25.13
N ASP A 428 -21.58 24.80 -24.58
CA ASP A 428 -21.31 23.54 -23.87
C ASP A 428 -20.71 22.43 -24.75
N THR A 429 -19.93 22.79 -25.76
CA THR A 429 -19.14 21.88 -26.58
C THR A 429 -17.70 22.32 -26.76
N ASP A 430 -17.30 23.45 -26.16
CA ASP A 430 -15.99 24.09 -26.28
C ASP A 430 -15.52 24.63 -24.92
N GLU A 431 -14.53 23.95 -24.33
CA GLU A 431 -13.89 24.29 -23.04
C GLU A 431 -13.28 25.71 -22.97
N THR A 432 -13.24 26.44 -24.09
CA THR A 432 -12.73 27.81 -24.17
C THR A 432 -13.82 28.89 -24.22
N THR A 433 -15.09 28.49 -24.28
CA THR A 433 -16.23 29.39 -24.42
C THR A 433 -17.15 29.30 -23.21
N HIS A 434 -16.85 30.08 -22.19
CA HIS A 434 -17.58 30.10 -20.92
C HIS A 434 -17.42 31.47 -20.22
N PRO A 435 -18.26 31.80 -19.22
CA PRO A 435 -18.11 33.04 -18.48
C PRO A 435 -16.71 33.27 -17.91
N GLY A 436 -16.13 34.42 -18.24
CA GLY A 436 -14.78 34.80 -17.82
C GLY A 436 -13.64 34.22 -18.65
N ALA A 437 -13.92 33.52 -19.75
CA ALA A 437 -12.92 33.19 -20.76
C ALA A 437 -12.31 34.46 -21.39
N GLN A 438 -11.18 34.30 -22.08
CA GLN A 438 -10.53 35.43 -22.75
C GLN A 438 -11.00 35.52 -24.20
N ASP A 439 -11.65 36.63 -24.54
CA ASP A 439 -12.08 36.86 -25.91
C ASP A 439 -10.93 37.01 -26.92
N VAL A 440 -11.17 36.48 -28.12
CA VAL A 440 -10.32 36.68 -29.29
C VAL A 440 -10.97 37.72 -30.20
N ALA A 441 -10.39 38.91 -30.24
CA ALA A 441 -10.99 40.02 -30.96
C ALA A 441 -11.22 39.75 -32.47
N ASN A 442 -12.46 39.93 -32.90
CA ASN A 442 -12.97 39.89 -34.29
C ASN A 442 -12.93 38.51 -34.97
N ASP A 443 -13.08 37.41 -34.24
CA ASP A 443 -13.23 36.07 -34.83
C ASP A 443 -14.70 35.62 -34.97
N GLY A 444 -15.62 36.39 -34.42
CA GLY A 444 -17.06 36.20 -34.47
C GLY A 444 -17.62 35.31 -33.36
N ILE A 445 -16.79 34.93 -32.38
CA ILE A 445 -17.14 34.06 -31.25
C ILE A 445 -17.10 34.91 -29.97
N ASP A 446 -18.09 34.74 -29.10
CA ASP A 446 -18.20 35.42 -27.80
C ASP A 446 -17.71 34.44 -26.73
N GLN A 447 -16.39 34.33 -26.55
CA GLN A 447 -15.81 33.30 -25.69
C GLN A 447 -16.20 33.50 -24.23
N ASP A 448 -16.31 34.74 -23.77
CA ASP A 448 -16.63 35.04 -22.37
C ASP A 448 -18.13 35.05 -22.04
N CYS A 449 -18.98 34.69 -23.01
CA CYS A 449 -20.44 34.71 -22.92
C CYS A 449 -21.03 36.05 -22.44
N SER A 450 -20.32 37.18 -22.60
CA SER A 450 -20.77 38.50 -22.17
C SER A 450 -21.86 39.09 -23.07
N GLY A 451 -22.07 38.51 -24.25
CA GLY A 451 -22.94 39.02 -25.30
C GLY A 451 -22.28 40.15 -26.10
N SER A 452 -20.96 40.31 -26.03
CA SER A 452 -20.24 41.38 -26.72
C SER A 452 -18.82 41.02 -27.12
N GLU A 453 -18.56 41.05 -28.43
CA GLU A 453 -17.23 40.83 -28.96
C GLU A 453 -16.36 42.10 -28.87
N PRO A 454 -15.11 42.01 -28.35
CA PRO A 454 -14.23 43.15 -28.29
C PRO A 454 -13.77 43.57 -29.69
N ASN A 455 -14.42 44.62 -30.20
CA ASN A 455 -13.96 45.35 -31.38
C ASN A 455 -12.47 45.68 -31.21
N GLY A 456 -11.60 45.22 -32.12
CA GLY A 456 -10.13 45.31 -32.03
C GLY A 456 -9.50 46.71 -32.01
N GLN A 457 -10.08 47.70 -31.32
CA GLN A 457 -9.58 49.05 -31.15
C GLN A 457 -8.87 49.18 -29.80
N GLY A 458 -7.64 48.68 -29.72
CA GLY A 458 -6.94 48.63 -28.43
C GLY A 458 -5.42 48.49 -28.48
N ARG A 459 -4.73 49.02 -29.50
CA ARG A 459 -3.28 49.28 -29.37
C ARG A 459 -2.98 50.72 -29.79
N PRO A 460 -2.55 51.61 -28.87
CA PRO A 460 -2.08 52.93 -29.26
C PRO A 460 -0.72 52.75 -29.95
N PHE A 461 -0.71 52.82 -31.28
CA PHE A 461 0.51 53.16 -32.00
C PHE A 461 0.92 54.57 -31.57
N PRO A 462 2.15 54.81 -31.10
CA PRO A 462 2.60 56.16 -30.80
C PRO A 462 2.66 56.95 -32.11
N LEU A 463 1.83 58.00 -32.19
CA LEU A 463 1.82 58.99 -33.26
C LEU A 463 3.24 59.53 -33.49
N GLY A 464 3.72 59.38 -34.73
CA GLY A 464 4.95 59.99 -35.18
C GLY A 464 4.90 61.51 -35.11
N LEU A 465 5.92 62.10 -34.49
CA LEU A 465 6.37 63.45 -34.79
C LEU A 465 7.11 63.41 -36.13
N CYS A 466 6.41 63.82 -37.20
CA CYS A 466 7.06 64.09 -38.47
C CYS A 466 7.72 65.47 -38.39
N GLY A 467 9.03 65.48 -38.20
CA GLY A 467 9.91 66.65 -38.36
C GLY A 467 10.67 66.53 -39.69
N ALA A 468 10.65 67.61 -40.46
CA ALA A 468 11.08 67.67 -41.86
C ALA A 468 12.56 67.31 -42.10
N GLY A 469 12.79 66.56 -43.18
CA GLY A 469 13.95 66.67 -44.06
C GLY A 469 15.22 65.90 -43.66
N ALA A 470 15.44 64.73 -44.28
CA ALA A 470 16.72 64.31 -44.86
C ALA A 470 16.54 62.96 -45.57
N ALA A 471 17.39 62.74 -46.57
CA ALA A 471 17.33 61.70 -47.58
C ALA A 471 17.83 60.33 -47.07
N GLU A 472 17.29 59.28 -47.70
CA GLU A 472 17.76 57.88 -47.81
C GLU A 472 18.27 57.15 -46.57
N CYS A 473 17.72 55.95 -46.25
CA CYS A 473 18.54 54.73 -46.13
C CYS A 473 17.71 53.46 -45.88
N THR A 474 17.84 52.55 -46.84
CA THR A 474 18.21 51.12 -46.73
C THR A 474 17.70 50.24 -45.57
N LEU A 475 17.01 49.18 -45.98
CA LEU A 475 16.74 47.94 -45.25
C LEU A 475 18.06 47.30 -44.75
N VAL A 476 18.21 47.07 -43.45
CA VAL A 476 19.25 46.17 -42.90
C VAL A 476 18.61 45.22 -41.90
N ALA A 477 18.70 43.94 -42.21
CA ALA A 477 18.52 42.83 -41.29
C ALA A 477 19.86 42.50 -40.60
N MET A 478 19.86 42.29 -39.28
CA MET A 478 20.85 41.54 -38.48
C MET A 478 20.12 41.18 -37.16
N VAL A 479 19.88 39.93 -36.76
CA VAL A 479 20.78 38.83 -36.35
C VAL A 479 21.83 39.25 -35.31
N GLY A 480 21.65 38.77 -34.06
CA GLY A 480 22.74 38.11 -33.31
C GLY A 480 23.31 38.79 -32.06
N LEU A 481 23.15 38.07 -30.94
CA LEU A 481 24.14 37.81 -29.86
C LEU A 481 24.49 38.86 -28.78
N SER A 482 24.17 38.45 -27.54
CA SER A 482 25.08 38.21 -26.40
C SER A 482 25.62 39.32 -25.47
N LEU A 483 25.61 38.92 -24.18
CA LEU A 483 26.52 39.21 -23.07
C LEU A 483 26.35 40.51 -22.24
N LEU A 484 25.81 40.32 -21.03
CA LEU A 484 26.50 40.44 -19.73
C LEU A 484 27.53 41.58 -19.56
N GLN A 485 27.23 42.57 -18.71
CA GLN A 485 28.11 42.99 -17.60
C GLN A 485 27.52 44.12 -16.71
N ILE A 486 27.39 43.78 -15.42
CA ILE A 486 27.92 44.49 -14.24
C ILE A 486 28.11 46.02 -14.36
N HIS A 487 27.41 46.76 -13.49
CA HIS A 487 27.83 48.10 -13.06
C HIS A 487 28.07 48.16 -11.55
N ARG A 488 29.35 48.30 -11.17
CA ARG A 488 29.80 48.95 -9.93
C ARG A 488 29.41 50.43 -9.99
N ARG A 489 28.98 51.02 -8.86
CA ARG A 489 29.80 52.01 -8.11
C ARG A 489 29.08 52.71 -6.95
N ARG A 490 29.82 52.73 -5.83
CA ARG A 490 30.04 53.80 -4.82
C ARG A 490 28.99 53.92 -3.72
N ARG A 491 29.36 54.02 -2.44
CA ARG A 491 30.60 54.50 -1.82
C ARG A 491 31.30 53.48 -0.94
#